data_AF-A0A1X0WC17-F1
#
_entry.id   AF-A0A1X0WC17-F1
#
_cell.length_a   1.000
_cell.length_b   1.000
_cell.length_c   1.000
_cell.angle_alpha   90.00
_cell.angle_beta   90.00
_cell.angle_gamma   90.00
#
_symmetry.space_group_name_H-M   'P 1'
#
loop_
_entity.id
_entity.type
_entity.pdbx_description
1 polymer ?
#
loop_
_entity_poly.entity_id
_entity_poly.type
_entity_poly.pdbx_seq_one_letter_code
_entity_poly.pdbx_strand_id
1 'polypeptide(L)'
;MQFISDRIITLAALFDDLQHNTQWAETLTPQQAQQINALLDATALEQAVQIRLGNLHALPWIYYPANNEVTELLPLGAVTLRSASLEGEVRGVLLAWLTGNQVTVVSPFTHFWQQLTARASRLKVFTPFNIRLEAVAKDPATVIVIPAQAALQNVGGRYQVTPAGRTAYALSIDLLDAWSAALIVKVHHAGVSLSEARSQLSVDERRQRLDSRLRFLLYKTRRLPHYQQTPQPQTLDQLHQLPVLTKEALEKESPPYGRGMASDALPSGEVLVSGSSGGKTRYIPYSRDDWQSMIHEAVQTLYDVGLAAGDRVVNTLYGGHMYGGMLTSSQELALMPVESYTVGQNITPQELVNLQKTFGINTVIGIPSLLDTLLTQAKEINPQFSIEKVIYGGALWPEHRKQWLTETLGIKTFHSILAANDGAQIGYQSGALQGVDHYLVDDYNYVEIVDDHGQPVAEGARGHILLTNWQKFEYPLIRYKIGDVGRIHRQVNGERVLEFLGRGDGLIVLNGRKALYYQQVADVLSEEGIGQIQLTISHRGHQETLQVSVEAAHPVDAQALEQKLQAALPSLRPGDGVAIELLDFRVRVVQVQKLARHPVSGKIRLVEDLRFSPSGEVA
;
A
#
# COMPACT_ATOMS: atom_id res chain seq x y z
N MET A 1 -14.14 -7.56 19.00
CA MET A 1 -14.87 -6.77 17.98
C MET A 1 -14.99 -7.62 16.72
N GLN A 2 -16.11 -7.57 15.98
CA GLN A 2 -16.26 -8.35 14.73
C GLN A 2 -16.14 -7.40 13.53
N PHE A 3 -15.09 -7.56 12.72
CA PHE A 3 -14.80 -6.69 11.59
C PHE A 3 -15.72 -7.00 10.40
N ILE A 4 -16.03 -5.96 9.61
CA ILE A 4 -16.92 -6.08 8.46
C ILE A 4 -16.39 -7.07 7.42
N SER A 5 -15.07 -7.17 7.23
CA SER A 5 -14.48 -8.12 6.27
C SER A 5 -14.79 -9.58 6.64
N ASP A 6 -14.74 -9.96 7.93
CA ASP A 6 -15.14 -11.30 8.37
C ASP A 6 -16.65 -11.55 8.18
N ARG A 7 -17.47 -10.51 8.34
CA ARG A 7 -18.92 -10.57 8.08
C ARG A 7 -19.20 -10.76 6.59
N ILE A 8 -18.47 -10.09 5.70
CA ILE A 8 -18.59 -10.29 4.25
C ILE A 8 -18.24 -11.74 3.88
N ILE A 9 -17.13 -12.28 4.40
CA ILE A 9 -16.76 -13.70 4.17
C ILE A 9 -17.88 -14.63 4.63
N THR A 10 -18.48 -14.34 5.78
CA THR A 10 -19.57 -15.15 6.33
C THR A 10 -20.81 -15.11 5.44
N LEU A 11 -21.23 -13.92 5.00
CA LEU A 11 -22.38 -13.79 4.11
C LEU A 11 -22.11 -14.44 2.75
N ALA A 12 -20.89 -14.30 2.22
CA ALA A 12 -20.52 -14.98 0.99
C ALA A 12 -20.58 -16.50 1.11
N ALA A 13 -20.04 -17.07 2.20
CA ALA A 13 -20.14 -18.50 2.46
C ALA A 13 -21.60 -18.98 2.62
N LEU A 14 -22.46 -18.15 3.23
CA LEU A 14 -23.89 -18.41 3.32
C LEU A 14 -24.57 -18.35 1.95
N PHE A 15 -24.24 -17.37 1.11
CA PHE A 15 -24.77 -17.26 -0.25
C PHE A 15 -24.38 -18.46 -1.09
N ASP A 16 -23.12 -18.87 -1.04
CA ASP A 16 -22.63 -20.06 -1.72
C ASP A 16 -23.41 -21.31 -1.26
N ASP A 17 -23.60 -21.53 0.05
CA ASP A 17 -24.37 -22.70 0.56
C ASP A 17 -25.83 -22.69 0.08
N LEU A 18 -26.48 -21.53 0.11
CA LEU A 18 -27.87 -21.37 -0.32
C LEU A 18 -28.02 -21.57 -1.82
N GLN A 19 -27.07 -21.11 -2.64
CA GLN A 19 -27.10 -21.33 -4.09
C GLN A 19 -26.93 -22.81 -4.46
N HIS A 20 -26.08 -23.56 -3.74
CA HIS A 20 -25.87 -24.99 -3.99
C HIS A 20 -27.00 -25.87 -3.45
N ASN A 21 -27.74 -25.40 -2.44
CA ASN A 21 -28.79 -26.17 -1.79
C ASN A 21 -30.13 -25.44 -1.82
N THR A 22 -30.98 -25.76 -2.80
CA THR A 22 -32.24 -25.03 -3.05
C THR A 22 -33.42 -25.39 -2.13
N GLN A 23 -33.21 -26.24 -1.11
CA GLN A 23 -34.27 -26.67 -0.18
C GLN A 23 -34.98 -25.50 0.54
N TRP A 24 -34.27 -24.38 0.77
CA TRP A 24 -34.87 -23.18 1.37
C TRP A 24 -35.95 -22.53 0.51
N ALA A 25 -35.94 -22.81 -0.80
CA ALA A 25 -36.91 -22.26 -1.75
C ALA A 25 -38.19 -23.10 -1.86
N GLU A 26 -38.23 -24.33 -1.33
CA GLU A 26 -39.36 -25.27 -1.49
C GLU A 26 -40.65 -24.74 -0.87
N THR A 27 -40.55 -23.92 0.19
CA THR A 27 -41.71 -23.32 0.86
C THR A 27 -42.04 -21.91 0.38
N LEU A 28 -41.38 -21.43 -0.68
CA LEU A 28 -41.56 -20.09 -1.23
C LEU A 28 -42.29 -20.15 -2.58
N THR A 29 -42.97 -19.06 -2.95
CA THR A 29 -43.47 -18.92 -4.32
C THR A 29 -42.29 -18.77 -5.30
N PRO A 30 -42.45 -19.12 -6.60
CA PRO A 30 -41.40 -18.94 -7.59
C PRO A 30 -40.87 -17.50 -7.66
N GLN A 31 -41.76 -16.52 -7.50
CA GLN A 31 -41.40 -15.11 -7.46
C GLN A 31 -40.54 -14.77 -6.23
N GLN A 32 -40.91 -15.25 -5.04
CA GLN A 32 -40.13 -15.05 -3.82
C GLN A 32 -38.74 -15.69 -3.94
N ALA A 33 -38.67 -16.94 -4.41
CA ALA A 33 -37.41 -17.63 -4.63
C ALA A 33 -36.49 -16.88 -5.62
N GLN A 34 -37.04 -16.37 -6.72
CA GLN A 34 -36.30 -15.55 -7.68
C GLN A 34 -35.78 -14.25 -7.05
N GLN A 35 -36.61 -13.56 -6.26
CA GLN A 35 -36.22 -12.33 -5.57
C GLN A 35 -35.10 -12.58 -4.55
N ILE A 36 -35.18 -13.64 -3.76
CA ILE A 36 -34.12 -14.00 -2.81
C ILE A 36 -32.85 -14.41 -3.54
N ASN A 37 -32.93 -15.21 -4.60
CA ASN A 37 -31.76 -15.58 -5.39
C ASN A 37 -31.00 -14.36 -5.95
N ALA A 38 -31.72 -13.30 -6.35
CA ALA A 38 -31.10 -12.07 -6.82
C ALA A 38 -30.29 -11.33 -5.73
N LEU A 39 -30.53 -11.62 -4.44
CA LEU A 39 -29.78 -11.08 -3.31
C LEU A 39 -28.57 -11.93 -2.92
N LEU A 40 -28.44 -13.16 -3.44
CA LEU A 40 -27.34 -14.06 -3.10
C LEU A 40 -26.12 -13.79 -4.00
N ASP A 41 -25.63 -12.56 -4.05
CA ASP A 41 -24.46 -12.18 -4.85
C ASP A 41 -23.40 -11.52 -3.96
N ALA A 42 -22.35 -12.29 -3.65
CA ALA A 42 -21.25 -11.84 -2.79
C ALA A 42 -20.44 -10.69 -3.42
N THR A 43 -20.30 -10.66 -4.74
CA THR A 43 -19.56 -9.60 -5.43
C THR A 43 -20.37 -8.31 -5.42
N ALA A 44 -21.68 -8.39 -5.69
CA ALA A 44 -22.57 -7.24 -5.60
C ALA A 44 -22.65 -6.68 -4.17
N LEU A 45 -22.68 -7.55 -3.15
CA LEU A 45 -22.65 -7.15 -1.74
C LEU A 45 -21.38 -6.33 -1.42
N GLU A 46 -20.21 -6.86 -1.80
CA GLU A 46 -18.92 -6.19 -1.56
C GLU A 46 -18.86 -4.84 -2.27
N GLN A 47 -19.25 -4.77 -3.54
CA GLN A 47 -19.31 -3.51 -4.30
C GLN A 47 -20.27 -2.51 -3.66
N ALA A 48 -21.44 -2.97 -3.20
CA ALA A 48 -22.40 -2.11 -2.54
C ALA A 48 -21.84 -1.54 -1.22
N VAL A 49 -21.11 -2.35 -0.44
CA VAL A 49 -20.39 -1.87 0.75
C VAL A 49 -19.34 -0.83 0.37
N GLN A 50 -18.46 -1.13 -0.59
CA GLN A 50 -17.40 -0.23 -1.02
C GLN A 50 -17.96 1.13 -1.49
N ILE A 51 -19.02 1.12 -2.30
CA ILE A 51 -19.61 2.33 -2.86
C ILE A 51 -20.32 3.17 -1.78
N ARG A 52 -20.94 2.51 -0.79
CA ARG A 52 -21.89 3.18 0.11
C ARG A 52 -21.33 3.46 1.49
N LEU A 53 -20.49 2.56 2.01
CA LEU A 53 -19.79 2.70 3.29
C LEU A 53 -18.38 3.26 3.13
N GLY A 54 -17.89 3.44 1.89
CA GLY A 54 -16.54 3.93 1.60
C GLY A 54 -15.52 2.81 1.48
N ASN A 55 -14.23 3.14 1.60
CA ASN A 55 -13.16 2.14 1.50
C ASN A 55 -13.35 1.07 2.59
N LEU A 56 -13.65 -0.16 2.16
CA LEU A 56 -13.88 -1.32 3.02
C LEU A 56 -12.76 -1.52 4.05
N HIS A 57 -11.53 -1.17 3.68
CA HIS A 57 -10.35 -1.33 4.51
C HIS A 57 -10.18 -0.19 5.54
N ALA A 58 -10.81 0.96 5.32
CA ALA A 58 -10.84 2.05 6.28
C ALA A 58 -11.93 1.86 7.35
N LEU A 59 -12.89 0.94 7.15
CA LEU A 59 -13.97 0.72 8.10
C LEU A 59 -13.47 0.31 9.51
N PRO A 60 -14.11 0.81 10.58
CA PRO A 60 -15.40 1.52 10.60
C PRO A 60 -15.35 3.02 10.24
N TRP A 61 -14.21 3.55 9.80
CA TRP A 61 -14.08 4.97 9.45
C TRP A 61 -14.31 5.24 7.97
N ILE A 62 -15.12 6.25 7.68
CA ILE A 62 -15.15 6.95 6.41
C ILE A 62 -14.12 8.08 6.50
N TYR A 63 -13.08 8.01 5.67
CA TYR A 63 -12.04 9.03 5.59
C TYR A 63 -12.41 10.13 4.58
N TYR A 64 -12.16 11.38 4.96
CA TYR A 64 -12.37 12.57 4.14
C TYR A 64 -11.02 13.24 3.83
N PRO A 65 -10.40 12.93 2.68
CA PRO A 65 -9.10 13.48 2.29
C PRO A 65 -9.02 15.00 2.23
N ALA A 66 -10.13 15.69 1.97
CA ALA A 66 -10.15 17.14 1.76
C ALA A 66 -9.91 17.95 3.05
N ASN A 67 -10.11 17.36 4.22
CA ASN A 67 -9.93 18.01 5.51
C ASN A 67 -9.19 17.14 6.54
N ASN A 68 -8.74 15.95 6.13
CA ASN A 68 -8.06 14.97 6.97
C ASN A 68 -8.90 14.54 8.19
N GLU A 69 -10.21 14.36 8.02
CA GLU A 69 -11.11 13.96 9.10
C GLU A 69 -11.73 12.59 8.84
N VAL A 70 -12.34 12.00 9.88
CA VAL A 70 -13.09 10.75 9.77
C VAL A 70 -14.52 10.85 10.32
N THR A 71 -15.40 10.03 9.76
CA THR A 71 -16.68 9.68 10.37
C THR A 71 -16.65 8.20 10.73
N GLU A 72 -16.84 7.88 12.00
CA GLU A 72 -16.95 6.51 12.47
C GLU A 72 -18.37 5.99 12.30
N LEU A 73 -18.48 4.75 11.83
CA LEU A 73 -19.74 4.03 11.64
C LEU A 73 -19.91 3.01 12.76
N LEU A 74 -20.89 3.25 13.63
CA LEU A 74 -21.21 2.37 14.75
C LEU A 74 -22.54 1.64 14.51
N PRO A 75 -22.68 0.38 14.95
CA PRO A 75 -23.98 -0.28 14.93
C PRO A 75 -24.96 0.47 15.84
N LEU A 76 -26.25 0.48 15.47
CA LEU A 76 -27.32 0.97 16.35
C LEU A 76 -27.46 0.12 17.63
N GLY A 77 -27.08 -1.16 17.55
CA GLY A 77 -27.15 -2.11 18.66
C GLY A 77 -28.18 -3.19 18.38
N ALA A 78 -29.22 -3.29 19.22
CA ALA A 78 -30.31 -4.25 19.02
C ALA A 78 -31.42 -3.64 18.15
N VAL A 79 -31.74 -4.30 17.03
CA VAL A 79 -32.77 -3.85 16.08
C VAL A 79 -33.80 -4.94 15.84
N THR A 80 -35.07 -4.52 15.72
CA THR A 80 -36.16 -5.39 15.30
C THR A 80 -36.60 -5.02 13.89
N LEU A 81 -36.43 -5.94 12.96
CA LEU A 81 -36.74 -5.73 11.56
C LEU A 81 -38.17 -6.21 11.25
N ARG A 82 -38.91 -5.37 10.51
CA ARG A 82 -40.24 -5.68 9.97
C ARG A 82 -40.28 -5.33 8.50
N SER A 83 -40.86 -6.19 7.68
CA SER A 83 -41.19 -5.86 6.29
C SER A 83 -42.50 -6.50 5.87
N ALA A 84 -43.10 -5.99 4.79
CA ALA A 84 -44.28 -6.58 4.17
C ALA A 84 -43.91 -7.71 3.18
N SER A 85 -42.63 -7.84 2.79
CA SER A 85 -42.13 -8.86 1.89
C SER A 85 -40.95 -9.61 2.50
N LEU A 86 -40.82 -10.91 2.17
CA LEU A 86 -39.65 -11.70 2.57
C LEU A 86 -38.34 -11.11 2.00
N GLU A 87 -38.37 -10.60 0.77
CA GLU A 87 -37.23 -9.92 0.14
C GLU A 87 -36.76 -8.70 0.95
N GLY A 88 -37.69 -7.88 1.45
CA GLY A 88 -37.39 -6.75 2.32
C GLY A 88 -36.81 -7.20 3.66
N GLU A 89 -37.36 -8.26 4.27
CA GLU A 89 -36.79 -8.85 5.49
C GLU A 89 -35.34 -9.31 5.26
N VAL A 90 -35.07 -10.04 4.16
CA VAL A 90 -33.72 -10.53 3.84
C VAL A 90 -32.75 -9.38 3.64
N ARG A 91 -33.11 -8.36 2.85
CA ARG A 91 -32.26 -7.16 2.66
C ARG A 91 -31.93 -6.47 3.97
N GLY A 92 -32.94 -6.27 4.81
CA GLY A 92 -32.75 -5.64 6.12
C GLY A 92 -31.84 -6.45 7.02
N VAL A 93 -32.02 -7.78 7.07
CA VAL A 93 -31.18 -8.67 7.88
C VAL A 93 -29.75 -8.66 7.40
N LEU A 94 -29.52 -8.78 6.09
CA LEU A 94 -28.18 -8.76 5.51
C LEU A 94 -27.46 -7.47 5.88
N LEU A 95 -28.10 -6.32 5.68
CA LEU A 95 -27.50 -5.02 5.98
C LEU A 95 -27.29 -4.82 7.49
N ALA A 96 -28.32 -5.05 8.31
CA ALA A 96 -28.24 -4.82 9.75
C ALA A 96 -27.19 -5.73 10.41
N TRP A 97 -27.13 -7.00 10.02
CA TRP A 97 -26.13 -7.93 10.54
C TRP A 97 -24.72 -7.58 10.04
N LEU A 98 -24.57 -7.19 8.77
CA LEU A 98 -23.29 -6.77 8.21
C LEU A 98 -22.71 -5.54 8.92
N THR A 99 -23.56 -4.58 9.31
CA THR A 99 -23.16 -3.37 10.03
C THR A 99 -22.98 -3.58 11.53
N GLY A 100 -23.12 -4.81 12.03
CA GLY A 100 -22.79 -5.18 13.40
C GLY A 100 -23.95 -5.17 14.39
N ASN A 101 -25.19 -5.01 13.92
CA ASN A 101 -26.35 -5.01 14.81
C ASN A 101 -26.72 -6.42 15.30
N GLN A 102 -27.30 -6.49 16.50
CA GLN A 102 -28.04 -7.66 16.96
C GLN A 102 -29.42 -7.64 16.33
N VAL A 103 -29.72 -8.61 15.48
CA VAL A 103 -30.91 -8.58 14.63
C VAL A 103 -31.99 -9.50 15.18
N THR A 104 -33.17 -8.95 15.41
CA THR A 104 -34.42 -9.69 15.64
C THR A 104 -35.31 -9.51 14.41
N VAL A 105 -35.87 -10.60 13.90
CA VAL A 105 -36.79 -10.57 12.76
C VAL A 105 -38.17 -10.96 13.23
N VAL A 106 -39.15 -10.09 12.97
CA VAL A 106 -40.58 -10.39 13.18
C VAL A 106 -41.18 -10.74 11.84
N SER A 107 -41.38 -12.03 11.60
CA SER A 107 -41.69 -12.58 10.28
C SER A 107 -42.76 -13.66 10.32
N PRO A 108 -43.74 -13.66 9.40
CA PRO A 108 -44.61 -14.81 9.17
C PRO A 108 -43.87 -15.96 8.46
N PHE A 109 -42.72 -15.70 7.82
CA PHE A 109 -41.90 -16.68 7.08
C PHE A 109 -40.95 -17.47 8.01
N THR A 110 -41.47 -17.91 9.16
CA THR A 110 -40.66 -18.55 10.22
C THR A 110 -39.88 -19.77 9.74
N HIS A 111 -40.49 -20.60 8.88
CA HIS A 111 -39.85 -21.78 8.31
C HIS A 111 -38.61 -21.44 7.47
N PHE A 112 -38.68 -20.43 6.59
CA PHE A 112 -37.54 -19.97 5.81
C PHE A 112 -36.38 -19.54 6.70
N TRP A 113 -36.67 -18.72 7.71
CA TRP A 113 -35.65 -18.21 8.63
C TRP A 113 -35.03 -19.30 9.51
N GLN A 114 -35.82 -20.28 9.93
CA GLN A 114 -35.30 -21.45 10.66
C GLN A 114 -34.35 -22.27 9.79
N GLN A 115 -34.68 -22.49 8.51
CA GLN A 115 -33.78 -23.20 7.59
C GLN A 115 -32.49 -22.41 7.32
N LEU A 116 -32.60 -21.10 7.09
CA LEU A 116 -31.44 -20.24 6.84
C LEU A 116 -30.50 -20.21 8.06
N THR A 117 -31.03 -20.04 9.27
CA THR A 117 -30.22 -20.05 10.50
C THR A 117 -29.60 -21.42 10.79
N ALA A 118 -30.34 -22.51 10.56
CA ALA A 118 -29.80 -23.86 10.69
C ALA A 118 -28.64 -24.10 9.71
N ARG A 119 -28.73 -23.60 8.48
CA ARG A 119 -27.63 -23.68 7.49
C ARG A 119 -26.43 -22.84 7.91
N ALA A 120 -26.67 -21.58 8.26
CA ALA A 120 -25.63 -20.67 8.75
C ALA A 120 -24.84 -21.27 9.93
N SER A 121 -25.51 -21.95 10.87
CA SER A 121 -24.87 -22.58 12.03
C SER A 121 -23.89 -23.72 11.69
N ARG A 122 -23.97 -24.29 10.49
CA ARG A 122 -23.08 -25.36 10.00
C ARG A 122 -21.84 -24.82 9.27
N LEU A 123 -21.84 -23.53 8.94
CA LEU A 123 -20.72 -22.90 8.24
C LEU A 123 -19.52 -22.79 9.18
N LYS A 124 -18.34 -23.15 8.65
CA LYS A 124 -17.06 -22.95 9.34
C LYS A 124 -16.55 -21.54 9.03
N VAL A 125 -17.02 -20.56 9.80
CA VAL A 125 -16.71 -19.13 9.63
C VAL A 125 -16.18 -18.53 10.93
N PHE A 126 -15.41 -17.45 10.81
CA PHE A 126 -14.85 -16.74 11.97
C PHE A 126 -15.90 -15.97 12.76
N THR A 127 -16.88 -15.38 12.05
CA THR A 127 -17.98 -14.62 12.66
C THR A 127 -19.31 -15.32 12.37
N PRO A 128 -19.91 -16.04 13.33
CA PRO A 128 -21.15 -16.78 13.07
C PRO A 128 -22.33 -15.85 12.75
N PHE A 129 -23.10 -16.20 11.72
CA PHE A 129 -24.33 -15.50 11.36
C PHE A 129 -25.47 -15.93 12.29
N ASN A 130 -25.93 -15.01 13.13
CA ASN A 130 -26.94 -15.23 14.16
C ASN A 130 -28.01 -14.14 14.11
N ILE A 131 -29.28 -14.55 14.17
CA ILE A 131 -30.46 -13.69 14.31
C ILE A 131 -31.42 -14.28 15.34
N ARG A 132 -32.30 -13.45 15.90
CA ARG A 132 -33.43 -13.89 16.73
C ARG A 132 -34.71 -13.86 15.90
N LEU A 133 -35.59 -14.85 16.10
CA LEU A 133 -36.87 -14.94 15.42
C LEU A 133 -38.00 -14.80 16.42
N GLU A 134 -38.90 -13.85 16.16
CA GLU A 134 -40.08 -13.61 16.99
C GLU A 134 -41.34 -13.60 16.14
N ALA A 135 -42.44 -14.17 16.66
CA ALA A 135 -43.74 -14.10 16.00
C ALA A 135 -44.39 -12.71 16.14
N VAL A 136 -44.07 -12.00 17.22
CA VAL A 136 -44.53 -10.64 17.56
C VAL A 136 -43.40 -9.97 18.33
N ALA A 137 -43.11 -8.69 18.06
CA ALA A 137 -42.08 -7.94 18.78
C ALA A 137 -42.42 -7.88 20.28
N LYS A 138 -41.55 -8.42 21.15
CA LYS A 138 -41.79 -8.48 22.60
C LYS A 138 -41.02 -7.43 23.43
N ASP A 139 -40.09 -6.69 22.83
CA ASP A 139 -39.11 -5.85 23.55
C ASP A 139 -39.04 -4.40 23.02
N PRO A 140 -38.45 -3.43 23.79
CA PRO A 140 -38.29 -2.03 23.40
C PRO A 140 -37.16 -1.79 22.37
N ALA A 141 -36.79 -2.82 21.58
CA ALA A 141 -35.78 -2.69 20.54
C ALA A 141 -36.24 -1.71 19.44
N THR A 142 -35.31 -0.97 18.87
CA THR A 142 -35.62 -0.04 17.77
C THR A 142 -36.19 -0.80 16.58
N VAL A 143 -37.44 -0.49 16.23
CA VAL A 143 -38.15 -1.15 15.13
C VAL A 143 -37.81 -0.45 13.82
N ILE A 144 -37.19 -1.17 12.89
CA ILE A 144 -36.89 -0.69 11.54
C ILE A 144 -37.85 -1.35 10.56
N VAL A 145 -38.65 -0.53 9.88
CA VAL A 145 -39.57 -0.99 8.84
C VAL A 145 -38.86 -0.88 7.50
N ILE A 146 -38.61 -2.03 6.87
CA ILE A 146 -37.95 -2.09 5.56
C ILE A 146 -39.03 -2.03 4.47
N PRO A 147 -38.99 -1.04 3.58
CA PRO A 147 -39.95 -0.94 2.49
C PRO A 147 -39.79 -2.12 1.52
N ALA A 148 -40.90 -2.61 1.00
CA ALA A 148 -40.85 -3.50 -0.16
C ALA A 148 -40.26 -2.72 -1.35
N GLN A 149 -39.39 -3.34 -2.15
CA GLN A 149 -38.92 -2.70 -3.37
C GLN A 149 -40.12 -2.41 -4.28
N ALA A 150 -40.32 -1.15 -4.68
CA ALA A 150 -41.37 -0.84 -5.63
C ALA A 150 -41.09 -1.63 -6.92
N ALA A 151 -42.05 -2.45 -7.35
CA ALA A 151 -42.00 -2.98 -8.70
C ALA A 151 -41.91 -1.77 -9.66
N LEU A 152 -40.96 -1.78 -10.60
CA LEU A 152 -40.90 -0.77 -11.65
C LEU A 152 -42.28 -0.65 -12.30
N GLN A 153 -43.01 0.44 -12.01
CA GLN A 153 -44.33 0.66 -12.58
C GLN A 153 -44.20 1.38 -13.92
N ASN A 154 -44.81 0.81 -14.95
CA ASN A 154 -44.97 1.46 -16.24
C ASN A 154 -46.04 2.56 -16.11
N VAL A 155 -45.62 3.83 -16.08
CA VAL A 155 -46.53 4.98 -16.01
C VAL A 155 -46.59 5.66 -17.38
N GLY A 156 -47.72 5.54 -18.07
CA GLY A 156 -48.07 6.41 -19.19
C GLY A 156 -47.32 6.19 -20.51
N GLY A 157 -46.86 4.97 -20.82
CA GLY A 157 -46.33 4.64 -22.15
C GLY A 157 -44.89 5.13 -22.43
N ARG A 158 -44.16 5.55 -21.39
CA ARG A 158 -42.71 5.76 -21.47
C ARG A 158 -42.01 4.53 -20.89
N TYR A 159 -41.39 3.74 -21.75
CA TYR A 159 -40.48 2.68 -21.32
C TYR A 159 -39.27 3.30 -20.63
N GLN A 160 -39.02 2.95 -19.37
CA GLN A 160 -37.67 3.00 -18.85
C GLN A 160 -36.92 1.84 -19.51
N VAL A 161 -36.06 2.15 -20.49
CA VAL A 161 -35.22 1.14 -21.14
C VAL A 161 -34.26 0.61 -20.06
N THR A 162 -34.65 -0.48 -19.42
CA THR A 162 -33.69 -1.33 -18.72
C THR A 162 -33.01 -2.12 -19.83
N PRO A 163 -31.68 -2.00 -20.02
CA PRO A 163 -30.99 -2.80 -21.03
C PRO A 163 -31.35 -4.27 -20.79
N ALA A 164 -31.94 -4.91 -21.81
CA ALA A 164 -32.32 -6.31 -21.75
C ALA A 164 -31.07 -7.14 -21.35
N GLY A 165 -31.07 -7.66 -20.13
CA GLY A 165 -29.97 -8.47 -19.59
C GLY A 165 -29.35 -7.99 -18.27
N ARG A 166 -29.74 -6.85 -17.69
CA ARG A 166 -29.33 -6.49 -16.33
C ARG A 166 -30.56 -6.17 -15.48
N THR A 167 -30.95 -7.11 -14.62
CA THR A 167 -31.81 -6.83 -13.47
C THR A 167 -31.24 -5.63 -12.72
N ALA A 168 -32.08 -4.64 -12.38
CA ALA A 168 -31.70 -3.60 -11.43
C ALA A 168 -31.12 -4.31 -10.19
N TYR A 169 -29.87 -4.00 -9.84
CA TYR A 169 -29.12 -4.68 -8.78
C TYR A 169 -29.99 -4.84 -7.52
N ALA A 170 -30.38 -6.07 -7.17
CA ALA A 170 -31.27 -6.32 -6.03
C ALA A 170 -30.58 -5.96 -4.69
N LEU A 171 -29.25 -6.05 -4.66
CA LEU A 171 -28.37 -5.57 -3.60
C LEU A 171 -27.86 -4.15 -3.85
N SER A 172 -28.66 -3.29 -4.47
CA SER A 172 -28.47 -1.85 -4.29
C SER A 172 -28.75 -1.55 -2.82
N ILE A 173 -27.72 -1.68 -1.96
CA ILE A 173 -27.78 -1.15 -0.61
C ILE A 173 -27.95 0.35 -0.81
N ASP A 174 -29.18 0.82 -0.69
CA ASP A 174 -29.46 2.24 -0.78
C ASP A 174 -29.23 2.81 0.61
N LEU A 175 -27.98 3.09 0.98
CA LEU A 175 -27.67 3.78 2.23
C LEU A 175 -28.15 5.24 2.26
N LEU A 176 -28.77 5.72 1.18
CA LEU A 176 -29.47 7.00 1.16
C LEU A 176 -30.94 6.84 1.57
N ASP A 177 -31.47 5.62 1.61
CA ASP A 177 -32.80 5.37 2.15
C ASP A 177 -32.83 5.62 3.67
N ALA A 178 -33.95 6.18 4.14
CA ALA A 178 -34.14 6.46 5.56
C ALA A 178 -34.04 5.20 6.45
N TRP A 179 -34.51 4.04 5.96
CA TRP A 179 -34.53 2.81 6.76
C TRP A 179 -33.13 2.22 6.97
N SER A 180 -32.27 2.30 5.96
CA SER A 180 -30.92 1.73 5.98
C SER A 180 -29.96 2.65 6.71
N ALA A 181 -30.11 3.96 6.57
CA ALA A 181 -29.38 4.97 7.35
C ALA A 181 -29.65 4.82 8.85
N ALA A 182 -30.85 4.39 9.25
CA ALA A 182 -31.21 4.17 10.65
C ALA A 182 -30.50 2.96 11.30
N LEU A 183 -29.83 2.09 10.53
CA LEU A 183 -29.10 0.93 11.05
C LEU A 183 -27.69 1.26 11.56
N ILE A 184 -27.20 2.47 11.31
CA ILE A 184 -25.83 2.90 11.62
C ILE A 184 -25.89 4.26 12.30
N VAL A 185 -25.17 4.40 13.41
CA VAL A 185 -24.88 5.70 14.01
C VAL A 185 -23.60 6.24 13.38
N LYS A 186 -23.66 7.45 12.83
CA LYS A 186 -22.51 8.15 12.26
C LYS A 186 -21.99 9.16 13.27
N VAL A 187 -20.75 8.98 13.71
CA VAL A 187 -20.08 9.91 14.62
C VAL A 187 -18.97 10.61 13.85
N HIS A 188 -19.16 11.89 13.55
CA HIS A 188 -18.13 12.69 12.90
C HIS A 188 -17.10 13.14 13.94
N HIS A 189 -15.84 12.79 13.73
CA HIS A 189 -14.72 13.16 14.60
C HIS A 189 -13.96 14.33 13.96
N ALA A 190 -14.45 15.54 14.20
CA ALA A 190 -13.84 16.77 13.69
C ALA A 190 -12.40 16.92 14.20
N GLY A 191 -11.48 17.25 13.30
CA GLY A 191 -10.05 17.38 13.59
C GLY A 191 -9.32 16.07 13.93
N VAL A 192 -9.94 14.90 13.74
CA VAL A 192 -9.30 13.59 13.96
C VAL A 192 -9.01 12.93 12.63
N SER A 193 -7.73 12.71 12.34
CA SER A 193 -7.27 12.01 11.15
C SER A 193 -7.52 10.50 11.21
N LEU A 194 -7.39 9.82 10.07
CA LEU A 194 -7.54 8.37 10.01
C LEU A 194 -6.42 7.67 10.78
N SER A 195 -5.20 8.20 10.73
CA SER A 195 -4.06 7.68 11.50
C SER A 195 -4.33 7.80 13.01
N GLU A 196 -4.79 8.95 13.48
CA GLU A 196 -5.14 9.17 14.89
C GLU A 196 -6.28 8.24 15.34
N ALA A 197 -7.35 8.11 14.56
CA ALA A 197 -8.46 7.21 14.88
C ALA A 197 -8.00 5.74 15.01
N ARG A 198 -7.10 5.28 14.12
CA ARG A 198 -6.51 3.94 14.19
C ARG A 198 -5.57 3.77 15.39
N SER A 199 -4.85 4.82 15.77
CA SER A 199 -3.92 4.79 16.91
C SER A 199 -4.62 4.64 18.26
N GLN A 200 -5.90 5.03 18.35
CA GLN A 200 -6.73 4.89 19.55
C GLN A 200 -7.15 3.44 19.83
N LEU A 201 -7.08 2.56 18.83
CA LEU A 201 -7.33 1.14 19.04
C LEU A 201 -6.27 0.53 19.97
N SER A 202 -6.72 -0.38 20.84
CA SER A 202 -5.78 -1.20 21.63
C SER A 202 -4.88 -2.04 20.72
N VAL A 203 -3.75 -2.50 21.25
CA VAL A 203 -2.82 -3.38 20.52
C VAL A 203 -3.54 -4.63 20.00
N ASP A 204 -4.41 -5.22 20.82
CA ASP A 204 -5.20 -6.40 20.46
C ASP A 204 -6.21 -6.10 19.35
N GLU A 205 -6.90 -4.96 19.40
CA GLU A 205 -7.86 -4.58 18.35
C GLU A 205 -7.18 -4.31 17.02
N ARG A 206 -6.01 -3.65 17.03
CA ARG A 206 -5.20 -3.47 15.81
C ARG A 206 -4.76 -4.81 15.24
N ARG A 207 -4.32 -5.74 16.10
CA ARG A 207 -3.92 -7.09 15.67
C ARG A 207 -5.09 -7.85 15.05
N GLN A 208 -6.24 -7.92 15.73
CA GLN A 208 -7.43 -8.62 15.23
C GLN A 208 -7.94 -8.01 13.91
N ARG A 209 -7.80 -6.69 13.73
CA ARG A 209 -8.16 -6.01 12.47
C ARG A 209 -7.28 -6.47 11.31
N LEU A 210 -5.97 -6.55 11.52
CA LEU A 210 -5.06 -7.06 10.50
C LEU A 210 -5.27 -8.56 10.22
N ASP A 211 -5.59 -9.36 11.25
CA ASP A 211 -5.97 -10.76 11.05
C ASP A 211 -7.23 -10.90 10.18
N SER A 212 -8.23 -10.03 10.38
CA SER A 212 -9.43 -10.01 9.52
C SER A 212 -9.12 -9.64 8.07
N ARG A 213 -8.20 -8.69 7.87
CA ARG A 213 -7.72 -8.33 6.52
C ARG A 213 -6.96 -9.47 5.86
N LEU A 214 -6.14 -10.23 6.60
CA LEU A 214 -5.50 -11.44 6.09
C LEU A 214 -6.54 -12.47 5.64
N ARG A 215 -7.55 -12.77 6.47
CA ARG A 215 -8.64 -13.69 6.09
C ARG A 215 -9.38 -13.24 4.84
N PHE A 216 -9.66 -11.94 4.74
CA PHE A 216 -10.32 -11.36 3.57
C PHE A 216 -9.45 -11.43 2.31
N LEU A 217 -8.16 -11.11 2.43
CA LEU A 217 -7.20 -11.24 1.34
C LEU A 217 -7.17 -12.67 0.82
N LEU A 218 -7.00 -13.66 1.70
CA LEU A 218 -6.96 -15.07 1.31
C LEU A 218 -8.30 -15.57 0.74
N TYR A 219 -9.43 -15.10 1.28
CA TYR A 219 -10.76 -15.36 0.71
C TYR A 219 -10.87 -14.85 -0.74
N LYS A 220 -10.32 -13.67 -1.05
CA LYS A 220 -10.32 -13.09 -2.39
C LYS A 220 -9.32 -13.77 -3.32
N THR A 221 -8.14 -14.14 -2.81
CA THR A 221 -7.05 -14.68 -3.64
C THR A 221 -7.16 -16.18 -3.89
N ARG A 222 -7.88 -16.96 -3.06
CA ARG A 222 -8.03 -18.42 -3.24
C ARG A 222 -8.60 -18.85 -4.59
N ARG A 223 -9.28 -17.95 -5.31
CA ARG A 223 -9.81 -18.22 -6.66
C ARG A 223 -8.75 -18.04 -7.77
N LEU A 224 -7.69 -17.29 -7.48
CA LEU A 224 -6.64 -16.94 -8.43
C LEU A 224 -5.70 -18.13 -8.65
N PRO A 225 -5.37 -18.52 -9.91
CA PRO A 225 -4.59 -19.71 -10.20
C PRO A 225 -3.31 -19.87 -9.37
N HIS A 226 -2.55 -18.79 -9.18
CA HIS A 226 -1.31 -18.81 -8.40
C HIS A 226 -1.53 -19.12 -6.91
N TYR A 227 -2.65 -18.67 -6.34
CA TYR A 227 -2.92 -18.74 -4.90
C TYR A 227 -3.90 -19.87 -4.51
N GLN A 228 -4.47 -20.60 -5.48
CA GLN A 228 -5.45 -21.67 -5.25
C GLN A 228 -5.00 -22.75 -4.25
N GLN A 229 -3.71 -23.11 -4.26
CA GLN A 229 -3.14 -24.15 -3.41
C GLN A 229 -2.40 -23.61 -2.18
N THR A 230 -2.52 -22.30 -1.92
CA THR A 230 -1.82 -21.65 -0.81
C THR A 230 -2.53 -21.96 0.51
N PRO A 231 -1.79 -22.21 1.62
CA PRO A 231 -2.37 -22.37 2.94
C PRO A 231 -3.30 -21.21 3.33
N GLN A 232 -4.23 -21.46 4.25
CA GLN A 232 -5.25 -20.47 4.66
C GLN A 232 -5.10 -20.10 6.15
N PRO A 233 -3.96 -19.48 6.55
CA PRO A 233 -3.77 -19.03 7.93
C PRO A 233 -4.85 -18.04 8.33
N GLN A 234 -5.24 -18.08 9.60
CA GLN A 234 -6.31 -17.25 10.14
C GLN A 234 -5.79 -16.02 10.88
N THR A 235 -4.50 -16.02 11.22
CA THR A 235 -3.83 -14.96 11.99
C THR A 235 -2.48 -14.65 11.38
N LEU A 236 -2.00 -13.43 11.60
CA LEU A 236 -0.68 -12.98 11.17
C LEU A 236 0.47 -13.79 11.78
N ASP A 237 0.28 -14.42 12.94
CA ASP A 237 1.29 -15.31 13.53
C ASP A 237 1.57 -16.52 12.64
N GLN A 238 0.59 -16.92 11.83
CA GLN A 238 0.66 -18.05 10.91
C GLN A 238 1.05 -17.59 9.49
N LEU A 239 1.34 -16.30 9.27
CA LEU A 239 1.66 -15.77 7.95
C LEU A 239 2.89 -16.48 7.34
N HIS A 240 3.86 -16.84 8.16
CA HIS A 240 5.07 -17.57 7.76
C HIS A 240 4.80 -18.94 7.08
N GLN A 241 3.59 -19.49 7.24
CA GLN A 241 3.16 -20.73 6.56
C GLN A 241 2.93 -20.51 5.06
N LEU A 242 2.71 -19.27 4.63
CA LEU A 242 2.58 -18.92 3.22
C LEU A 242 3.97 -18.88 2.57
N PRO A 243 4.10 -19.33 1.31
CA PRO A 243 5.36 -19.23 0.59
C PRO A 243 5.75 -17.77 0.37
N VAL A 244 7.05 -17.50 0.34
CA VAL A 244 7.58 -16.19 -0.08
C VAL A 244 7.35 -16.03 -1.58
N LEU A 245 6.74 -14.91 -1.98
CA LEU A 245 6.63 -14.54 -3.39
C LEU A 245 7.95 -13.90 -3.84
N THR A 246 8.71 -14.59 -4.68
CA THR A 246 9.95 -14.06 -5.25
C THR A 246 9.68 -13.13 -6.42
N LYS A 247 10.69 -12.33 -6.80
CA LYS A 247 10.60 -11.45 -7.96
C LYS A 247 10.40 -12.23 -9.26
N GLU A 248 11.10 -13.36 -9.41
CA GLU A 248 10.99 -14.24 -10.58
C GLU A 248 9.59 -14.84 -10.70
N ALA A 249 9.01 -15.28 -9.57
CA ALA A 249 7.65 -15.79 -9.52
C ALA A 249 6.63 -14.69 -9.87
N LEU A 250 6.76 -13.50 -9.27
CA LEU A 250 5.89 -12.37 -9.60
C LEU A 250 5.99 -11.98 -11.08
N GLU A 251 7.20 -11.95 -11.65
CA GLU A 251 7.44 -11.68 -13.06
C GLU A 251 6.75 -12.70 -13.95
N LYS A 252 6.93 -13.99 -13.68
CA LYS A 252 6.32 -15.07 -14.47
C LYS A 252 4.80 -14.97 -14.48
N GLU A 253 4.19 -14.55 -13.38
CA GLU A 253 2.73 -14.52 -13.21
C GLU A 253 2.08 -13.17 -13.55
N SER A 254 2.89 -12.17 -13.94
CA SER A 254 2.42 -10.82 -14.29
C SER A 254 2.61 -10.50 -15.77
N PRO A 255 1.84 -9.56 -16.34
CA PRO A 255 2.03 -9.14 -17.71
C PRO A 255 3.42 -8.50 -17.92
N PRO A 256 4.04 -8.70 -19.10
CA PRO A 256 3.51 -9.42 -20.26
C PRO A 256 3.72 -10.96 -20.23
N TYR A 257 4.33 -11.51 -19.17
CA TYR A 257 4.82 -12.89 -19.14
C TYR A 257 3.77 -13.91 -18.71
N GLY A 258 2.82 -13.51 -17.87
CA GLY A 258 1.72 -14.34 -17.41
C GLY A 258 0.56 -13.55 -16.84
N ARG A 259 -0.46 -14.27 -16.36
CA ARG A 259 -1.68 -13.72 -15.74
C ARG A 259 -2.19 -14.57 -14.58
N GLY A 260 -1.37 -15.46 -14.00
CA GLY A 260 -1.82 -16.40 -12.96
C GLY A 260 -2.24 -15.71 -11.65
N MET A 261 -1.92 -14.43 -11.48
CA MET A 261 -2.36 -13.59 -10.36
C MET A 261 -3.49 -12.62 -10.71
N ALA A 262 -3.95 -12.58 -11.97
CA ALA A 262 -5.00 -11.66 -12.41
C ALA A 262 -6.35 -12.03 -11.81
N SER A 263 -7.16 -11.04 -11.44
CA SER A 263 -8.51 -11.29 -10.88
C SER A 263 -9.57 -11.70 -11.91
N ASP A 264 -9.24 -11.58 -13.20
CA ASP A 264 -10.13 -11.72 -14.37
C ASP A 264 -11.31 -10.72 -14.39
N ALA A 265 -11.29 -9.71 -13.54
CA ALA A 265 -12.26 -8.62 -13.59
C ALA A 265 -12.11 -7.78 -14.86
N LEU A 266 -13.16 -7.03 -15.20
CA LEU A 266 -13.10 -6.06 -16.30
C LEU A 266 -12.02 -5.00 -15.98
N PRO A 267 -11.12 -4.70 -16.94
CA PRO A 267 -10.14 -3.62 -16.77
C PRO A 267 -10.84 -2.29 -16.46
N SER A 268 -10.42 -1.62 -15.38
CA SER A 268 -11.11 -0.42 -14.88
C SER A 268 -10.22 0.63 -14.21
N GLY A 269 -8.97 0.31 -13.86
CA GLY A 269 -8.04 1.22 -13.18
C GLY A 269 -6.82 1.59 -14.03
N GLU A 270 -5.69 1.78 -13.37
CA GLU A 270 -4.43 2.24 -13.95
C GLU A 270 -3.40 1.11 -14.05
N VAL A 271 -2.44 1.23 -14.96
CA VAL A 271 -1.34 0.27 -15.07
C VAL A 271 -0.02 0.98 -14.81
N LEU A 272 0.73 0.51 -13.82
CA LEU A 272 2.09 0.97 -13.57
C LEU A 272 3.13 0.05 -14.23
N VAL A 273 4.37 0.50 -14.27
CA VAL A 273 5.52 -0.30 -14.70
C VAL A 273 6.49 -0.54 -13.54
N SER A 274 7.04 -1.75 -13.44
CA SER A 274 8.13 -2.05 -12.52
C SER A 274 9.38 -1.27 -12.91
N GLY A 275 10.01 -0.58 -11.97
CA GLY A 275 11.37 -0.06 -12.18
C GLY A 275 12.38 -1.19 -12.07
N SER A 276 12.73 -1.86 -13.17
CA SER A 276 13.71 -2.95 -13.11
C SER A 276 15.11 -2.48 -13.50
N SER A 277 16.03 -2.60 -12.55
CA SER A 277 17.49 -2.60 -12.76
C SER A 277 17.99 -3.84 -13.54
N GLY A 278 17.10 -4.78 -13.87
CA GLY A 278 17.40 -6.09 -14.48
C GLY A 278 16.93 -6.25 -15.93
N GLY A 279 16.46 -5.20 -16.60
CA GLY A 279 16.24 -5.17 -18.06
C GLY A 279 14.94 -5.81 -18.58
N LYS A 280 14.16 -6.52 -17.75
CA LYS A 280 12.83 -7.03 -18.11
C LYS A 280 11.72 -6.14 -17.55
N THR A 281 10.84 -5.66 -18.42
CA THR A 281 9.72 -4.80 -18.07
C THR A 281 8.52 -5.63 -17.65
N ARG A 282 8.00 -5.40 -16.44
CA ARG A 282 6.75 -5.99 -15.93
C ARG A 282 5.72 -4.88 -15.69
N TYR A 283 4.46 -5.17 -16.01
CA TYR A 283 3.35 -4.27 -15.76
C TYR A 283 2.64 -4.61 -14.45
N ILE A 284 2.08 -3.58 -13.80
CA ILE A 284 1.44 -3.63 -12.50
C ILE A 284 0.02 -3.09 -12.65
N PRO A 285 -0.95 -3.92 -13.05
CA PRO A 285 -2.33 -3.48 -13.16
C PRO A 285 -2.95 -3.26 -11.78
N TYR A 286 -3.71 -2.17 -11.67
CA TYR A 286 -4.61 -1.88 -10.57
C TYR A 286 -6.05 -1.89 -11.10
N SER A 287 -6.97 -2.51 -10.35
CA SER A 287 -8.39 -2.23 -10.55
C SER A 287 -8.69 -0.78 -10.14
N ARG A 288 -9.86 -0.25 -10.53
CA ARG A 288 -10.28 1.09 -10.05
C ARG A 288 -10.30 1.15 -8.52
N ASP A 289 -10.80 0.10 -7.87
CA ASP A 289 -11.00 0.08 -6.42
C ASP A 289 -9.65 -0.10 -5.70
N ASP A 290 -8.73 -0.90 -6.24
CA ASP A 290 -7.34 -1.00 -5.74
C ASP A 290 -6.64 0.37 -5.82
N TRP A 291 -6.79 1.07 -6.95
CA TRP A 291 -6.17 2.38 -7.19
C TRP A 291 -6.70 3.44 -6.21
N GLN A 292 -8.02 3.55 -6.07
CA GLN A 292 -8.63 4.49 -5.14
C GLN A 292 -8.22 4.23 -3.69
N SER A 293 -8.14 2.96 -3.30
CA SER A 293 -7.72 2.55 -1.96
C SER A 293 -6.28 2.97 -1.67
N MET A 294 -5.36 2.72 -2.61
CA MET A 294 -3.98 3.18 -2.54
C MET A 294 -3.87 4.71 -2.41
N ILE A 295 -4.59 5.47 -3.24
CA ILE A 295 -4.55 6.94 -3.23
C ILE A 295 -5.05 7.48 -1.88
N HIS A 296 -6.12 6.92 -1.30
CA HIS A 296 -6.64 7.38 -0.01
C HIS A 296 -5.65 7.16 1.14
N GLU A 297 -4.97 6.01 1.20
CA GLU A 297 -3.92 5.76 2.21
C GLU A 297 -2.69 6.66 1.99
N ALA A 298 -2.36 6.96 0.74
CA ALA A 298 -1.29 7.89 0.38
C ALA A 298 -1.58 9.33 0.83
N VAL A 299 -2.82 9.81 0.69
CA VAL A 299 -3.20 11.16 1.15
C VAL A 299 -3.03 11.29 2.67
N GLN A 300 -3.43 10.28 3.44
CA GLN A 300 -3.17 10.26 4.88
C GLN A 300 -1.66 10.36 5.17
N THR A 301 -0.84 9.59 4.44
CA THR A 301 0.63 9.66 4.57
C THR A 301 1.16 11.07 4.26
N LEU A 302 0.60 11.76 3.26
CA LEU A 302 0.98 13.14 2.92
C LEU A 302 0.66 14.15 4.03
N TYR A 303 -0.46 13.98 4.73
CA TYR A 303 -0.76 14.75 5.94
C TYR A 303 0.21 14.42 7.08
N ASP A 304 0.54 13.14 7.27
CA ASP A 304 1.44 12.69 8.35
C ASP A 304 2.89 13.21 8.16
N VAL A 305 3.32 13.43 6.91
CA VAL A 305 4.59 14.11 6.58
C VAL A 305 4.49 15.64 6.57
N GLY A 306 3.37 16.21 7.04
CA GLY A 306 3.24 17.63 7.34
C GLY A 306 2.74 18.52 6.20
N LEU A 307 2.15 17.96 5.13
CA LEU A 307 1.33 18.77 4.23
C LEU A 307 0.08 19.24 4.95
N ALA A 308 -0.33 20.47 4.68
CA ALA A 308 -1.48 21.10 5.30
C ALA A 308 -2.27 21.94 4.29
N ALA A 309 -3.50 22.27 4.65
CA ALA A 309 -4.35 23.13 3.84
C ALA A 309 -3.66 24.48 3.52
N GLY A 310 -3.69 24.88 2.25
CA GLY A 310 -3.05 26.09 1.75
C GLY A 310 -1.57 25.95 1.36
N ASP A 311 -0.96 24.78 1.54
CA ASP A 311 0.37 24.53 0.97
C ASP A 311 0.35 24.66 -0.56
N ARG A 312 1.42 25.24 -1.11
CA ARG A 312 1.66 25.44 -2.53
C ARG A 312 2.82 24.57 -2.95
N VAL A 313 2.48 23.44 -3.57
CA VAL A 313 3.33 22.26 -3.69
C VAL A 313 3.82 22.10 -5.12
N VAL A 314 5.13 22.16 -5.34
CA VAL A 314 5.73 21.79 -6.63
C VAL A 314 6.02 20.30 -6.65
N ASN A 315 5.40 19.58 -7.58
CA ASN A 315 5.63 18.15 -7.76
C ASN A 315 6.59 17.91 -8.95
N THR A 316 7.81 17.47 -8.63
CA THR A 316 8.91 17.24 -9.58
C THR A 316 9.15 15.75 -9.87
N LEU A 317 8.29 14.86 -9.37
CA LEU A 317 8.43 13.42 -9.59
C LEU A 317 8.33 13.08 -11.08
N TYR A 318 8.91 11.94 -11.46
CA TYR A 318 8.86 11.49 -12.86
C TYR A 318 7.44 11.12 -13.27
N GLY A 319 7.02 11.64 -14.43
CA GLY A 319 5.71 11.41 -15.02
C GLY A 319 5.80 10.85 -16.44
N GLY A 320 4.81 10.03 -16.79
CA GLY A 320 4.78 9.31 -18.07
C GLY A 320 5.35 7.89 -17.95
N HIS A 321 5.30 7.15 -19.06
CA HIS A 321 5.78 5.76 -19.16
C HIS A 321 5.24 4.82 -18.09
N MET A 322 4.03 5.06 -17.59
CA MET A 322 3.40 4.26 -16.52
C MET A 322 4.19 4.26 -15.19
N TYR A 323 5.06 5.23 -14.95
CA TYR A 323 5.75 5.31 -13.66
C TYR A 323 4.86 5.97 -12.61
N GLY A 324 4.83 5.37 -11.42
CA GLY A 324 3.89 5.79 -10.36
C GLY A 324 4.13 7.19 -9.81
N GLY A 325 5.39 7.62 -9.68
CA GLY A 325 5.79 8.83 -8.95
C GLY A 325 4.87 10.04 -9.12
N MET A 326 4.88 10.68 -10.30
CA MET A 326 4.03 11.86 -10.57
C MET A 326 2.55 11.50 -10.75
N LEU A 327 2.28 10.31 -11.31
CA LEU A 327 0.92 9.85 -11.62
C LEU A 327 0.06 9.67 -10.37
N THR A 328 0.61 9.06 -9.31
CA THR A 328 -0.10 8.90 -8.03
C THR A 328 -0.11 10.23 -7.28
N SER A 329 1.04 10.88 -7.11
CA SER A 329 1.14 12.11 -6.30
C SER A 329 0.29 13.27 -6.83
N SER A 330 0.11 13.41 -8.15
CA SER A 330 -0.82 14.40 -8.71
C SER A 330 -2.28 14.12 -8.33
N GLN A 331 -2.69 12.85 -8.27
CA GLN A 331 -4.04 12.46 -7.85
C GLN A 331 -4.21 12.56 -6.33
N GLU A 332 -3.16 12.23 -5.57
CA GLU A 332 -3.11 12.40 -4.11
C GLU A 332 -3.30 13.89 -3.75
N LEU A 333 -2.49 14.79 -4.34
CA LEU A 333 -2.57 16.23 -4.09
C LEU A 333 -3.91 16.83 -4.54
N ALA A 334 -4.55 16.30 -5.59
CA ALA A 334 -5.86 16.76 -6.05
C ALA A 334 -7.01 16.46 -5.07
N LEU A 335 -6.81 15.54 -4.12
CA LEU A 335 -7.77 15.25 -3.05
C LEU A 335 -7.54 16.08 -1.78
N MET A 336 -6.42 16.80 -1.71
CA MET A 336 -6.03 17.62 -0.58
C MET A 336 -6.37 19.10 -0.81
N PRO A 337 -6.59 19.90 0.25
CA PRO A 337 -6.83 21.34 0.17
C PRO A 337 -5.53 22.13 -0.07
N VAL A 338 -4.73 21.71 -1.05
CA VAL A 338 -3.44 22.32 -1.43
C VAL A 338 -3.51 22.87 -2.86
N GLU A 339 -2.60 23.77 -3.20
CA GLU A 339 -2.41 24.21 -4.59
C GLU A 339 -1.19 23.50 -5.17
N SER A 340 -1.38 22.63 -6.18
CA SER A 340 -0.31 21.81 -6.74
C SER A 340 0.18 22.31 -8.11
N TYR A 341 1.49 22.40 -8.29
CA TYR A 341 2.17 22.69 -9.56
C TYR A 341 2.95 21.46 -10.00
N THR A 342 2.30 20.61 -10.80
CA THR A 342 2.93 19.38 -11.30
C THR A 342 3.72 19.68 -12.56
N VAL A 343 5.04 19.67 -12.42
CA VAL A 343 5.99 20.13 -13.45
C VAL A 343 6.91 19.02 -13.95
N GLY A 344 6.95 17.88 -13.24
CA GLY A 344 7.83 16.76 -13.59
C GLY A 344 9.31 17.07 -13.39
N GLN A 345 10.17 16.19 -13.91
CA GLN A 345 11.63 16.28 -13.71
C GLN A 345 12.33 17.30 -14.61
N ASN A 346 11.66 17.81 -15.64
CA ASN A 346 12.21 18.75 -16.61
C ASN A 346 12.11 20.22 -16.16
N ILE A 347 11.58 20.49 -14.96
CA ILE A 347 11.59 21.84 -14.39
C ILE A 347 13.01 22.41 -14.31
N THR A 348 13.15 23.67 -14.70
CA THR A 348 14.39 24.42 -14.58
C THR A 348 14.46 25.21 -13.27
N PRO A 349 15.66 25.54 -12.76
CA PRO A 349 15.80 26.40 -11.60
C PRO A 349 15.16 27.78 -11.79
N GLN A 350 15.20 28.33 -13.01
CA GLN A 350 14.56 29.61 -13.34
C GLN A 350 13.04 29.53 -13.25
N GLU A 351 12.43 28.45 -13.74
CA GLU A 351 10.99 28.22 -13.59
C GLU A 351 10.61 28.07 -12.11
N LEU A 352 11.41 27.35 -11.31
CA LEU A 352 11.16 27.23 -9.87
C LEU A 352 11.18 28.59 -9.17
N VAL A 353 12.15 29.45 -9.48
CA VAL A 353 12.21 30.83 -8.99
C VAL A 353 10.98 31.64 -9.44
N ASN A 354 10.51 31.45 -10.68
CA ASN A 354 9.33 32.15 -11.19
C ASN A 354 8.04 31.69 -10.50
N LEU A 355 7.92 30.39 -10.20
CA LEU A 355 6.80 29.85 -9.41
C LEU A 355 6.80 30.42 -7.99
N GLN A 356 7.98 30.54 -7.36
CA GLN A 356 8.10 31.12 -6.03
C GLN A 356 7.74 32.61 -6.01
N LYS A 357 8.16 33.38 -7.01
CA LYS A 357 7.80 34.80 -7.11
C LYS A 357 6.32 35.03 -7.42
N THR A 358 5.74 34.20 -8.29
CA THR A 358 4.37 34.39 -8.77
C THR A 358 3.34 33.90 -7.75
N PHE A 359 3.56 32.71 -7.20
CA PHE A 359 2.56 32.02 -6.38
C PHE A 359 2.97 31.87 -4.92
N GLY A 360 4.25 32.07 -4.60
CA GLY A 360 4.76 31.88 -3.24
C GLY A 360 4.79 30.39 -2.85
N ILE A 361 5.23 29.51 -3.77
CA ILE A 361 5.42 28.09 -3.45
C ILE A 361 6.23 27.92 -2.16
N ASN A 362 5.81 27.00 -1.31
CA ASN A 362 6.47 26.74 -0.03
C ASN A 362 6.90 25.29 0.15
N THR A 363 6.45 24.38 -0.72
CA THR A 363 6.76 22.96 -0.62
C THR A 363 7.22 22.39 -1.96
N VAL A 364 8.20 21.48 -1.92
CA VAL A 364 8.64 20.70 -3.09
C VAL A 364 8.59 19.21 -2.80
N ILE A 365 8.16 18.42 -3.78
CA ILE A 365 8.17 16.95 -3.76
C ILE A 365 9.08 16.44 -4.88
N GLY A 366 9.98 15.50 -4.59
CA GLY A 366 10.91 15.00 -5.60
C GLY A 366 11.92 13.94 -5.15
N ILE A 367 12.90 13.68 -6.01
CA ILE A 367 14.02 12.78 -5.72
C ILE A 367 15.22 13.62 -5.25
N PRO A 368 15.96 13.21 -4.19
CA PRO A 368 17.06 13.98 -3.62
C PRO A 368 18.03 14.59 -4.63
N SER A 369 18.52 13.81 -5.60
CA SER A 369 19.53 14.28 -6.57
C SER A 369 19.04 15.42 -7.45
N LEU A 370 17.76 15.40 -7.83
CA LEU A 370 17.15 16.47 -8.62
C LEU A 370 16.93 17.70 -7.74
N LEU A 371 16.31 17.50 -6.58
CA LEU A 371 15.98 18.60 -5.67
C LEU A 371 17.22 19.34 -5.18
N ASP A 372 18.30 18.62 -4.84
CA ASP A 372 19.55 19.22 -4.40
C ASP A 372 20.12 20.18 -5.46
N THR A 373 20.15 19.74 -6.72
CA THR A 373 20.60 20.57 -7.85
C THR A 373 19.66 21.76 -8.08
N LEU A 374 18.37 21.49 -8.15
CA LEU A 374 17.34 22.47 -8.48
C LEU A 374 17.27 23.60 -7.44
N LEU A 375 17.28 23.24 -6.16
CA LEU A 375 17.20 24.18 -5.04
C LEU A 375 18.49 25.00 -4.89
N THR A 376 19.66 24.38 -5.07
CA THR A 376 20.95 25.07 -5.05
C THR A 376 21.01 26.13 -6.16
N GLN A 377 20.69 25.76 -7.40
CA GLN A 377 20.74 26.69 -8.53
C GLN A 377 19.65 27.78 -8.46
N ALA A 378 18.46 27.46 -7.92
CA ALA A 378 17.42 28.46 -7.70
C ALA A 378 17.89 29.56 -6.72
N LYS A 379 18.68 29.20 -5.70
CA LYS A 379 19.31 30.15 -4.77
C LYS A 379 20.37 31.03 -5.42
N GLU A 380 21.17 30.46 -6.32
CA GLU A 380 22.17 31.20 -7.09
C GLU A 380 21.51 32.24 -8.00
N ILE A 381 20.39 31.88 -8.64
CA ILE A 381 19.60 32.78 -9.50
C ILE A 381 18.91 33.88 -8.68
N ASN A 382 18.37 33.53 -7.52
CA ASN A 382 17.71 34.47 -6.62
C ASN A 382 18.16 34.25 -5.17
N PRO A 383 19.03 35.11 -4.62
CA PRO A 383 19.49 35.01 -3.24
C PRO A 383 18.37 35.04 -2.18
N GLN A 384 17.19 35.55 -2.52
CA GLN A 384 16.00 35.56 -1.64
C GLN A 384 15.11 34.32 -1.79
N PHE A 385 15.45 33.39 -2.69
CA PHE A 385 14.73 32.14 -2.85
C PHE A 385 14.79 31.33 -1.54
N SER A 386 13.62 30.81 -1.16
CA SER A 386 13.39 30.01 0.04
C SER A 386 12.25 29.04 -0.20
N ILE A 387 12.29 27.91 0.50
CA ILE A 387 11.28 26.86 0.53
C ILE A 387 11.15 26.42 1.98
N GLU A 388 9.94 26.08 2.41
CA GLU A 388 9.66 25.72 3.80
C GLU A 388 9.75 24.21 4.03
N LYS A 389 9.19 23.41 3.12
CA LYS A 389 9.05 21.96 3.30
C LYS A 389 9.60 21.19 2.10
N VAL A 390 10.26 20.07 2.37
CA VAL A 390 10.73 19.13 1.36
C VAL A 390 10.20 17.73 1.66
N ILE A 391 9.46 17.16 0.72
CA ILE A 391 9.07 15.75 0.74
C ILE A 391 9.88 15.04 -0.33
N TYR A 392 10.52 13.93 0.02
CA TYR A 392 11.38 13.22 -0.92
C TYR A 392 11.24 11.72 -0.82
N GLY A 393 11.65 11.02 -1.86
CA GLY A 393 11.62 9.56 -1.85
C GLY A 393 12.52 8.94 -2.90
N GLY A 394 12.65 7.62 -2.80
CA GLY A 394 13.33 6.81 -3.79
C GLY A 394 14.86 6.84 -3.77
N ALA A 395 15.48 7.62 -2.88
CA ALA A 395 16.90 7.59 -2.55
C ALA A 395 17.14 8.18 -1.14
N LEU A 396 18.27 7.82 -0.52
CA LEU A 396 18.74 8.46 0.71
C LEU A 396 19.24 9.89 0.42
N TRP A 397 19.05 10.80 1.36
CA TRP A 397 19.57 12.16 1.29
C TRP A 397 20.58 12.40 2.43
N PRO A 398 21.87 12.66 2.12
CA PRO A 398 22.86 12.90 3.16
C PRO A 398 22.48 14.04 4.12
N GLU A 399 22.66 13.82 5.43
CA GLU A 399 22.29 14.80 6.47
C GLU A 399 23.03 16.14 6.31
N HIS A 400 24.31 16.11 5.95
CA HIS A 400 25.09 17.33 5.73
C HIS A 400 24.51 18.20 4.60
N ARG A 401 23.90 17.59 3.56
CA ARG A 401 23.22 18.34 2.49
C ARG A 401 21.91 18.95 2.99
N LYS A 402 21.11 18.19 3.75
CA LYS A 402 19.89 18.71 4.36
C LYS A 402 20.17 19.87 5.32
N GLN A 403 21.25 19.78 6.10
CA GLN A 403 21.71 20.88 6.96
C GLN A 403 22.09 22.12 6.14
N TRP A 404 22.92 21.97 5.11
CA TRP A 404 23.29 23.10 4.25
C TRP A 404 22.06 23.76 3.59
N LEU A 405 21.11 22.97 3.10
CA LEU A 405 19.85 23.44 2.53
C LEU A 405 18.98 24.16 3.57
N THR A 406 18.92 23.65 4.81
CA THR A 406 18.24 24.29 5.94
C THR A 406 18.80 25.68 6.20
N GLU A 407 20.12 25.78 6.35
CA GLU A 407 20.83 27.04 6.66
C GLU A 407 20.74 28.05 5.50
N THR A 408 20.76 27.57 4.25
CA THR A 408 20.82 28.43 3.05
C THR A 408 19.45 28.86 2.55
N LEU A 409 18.45 27.97 2.61
CA LEU A 409 17.11 28.19 2.04
C LEU A 409 16.02 28.40 3.10
N GLY A 410 16.32 28.20 4.38
CA GLY A 410 15.34 28.28 5.46
C GLY A 410 14.34 27.13 5.47
N ILE A 411 14.70 25.96 4.91
CA ILE A 411 13.85 24.77 4.93
C ILE A 411 13.68 24.32 6.38
N LYS A 412 12.43 24.16 6.82
CA LYS A 412 12.08 23.76 8.17
C LYS A 412 11.98 22.25 8.32
N THR A 413 11.53 21.55 7.28
CA THR A 413 11.28 20.12 7.36
C THR A 413 11.74 19.36 6.12
N PHE A 414 12.27 18.16 6.35
CA PHE A 414 12.58 17.15 5.34
C PHE A 414 11.91 15.85 5.75
N HIS A 415 10.99 15.35 4.92
CA HIS A 415 10.29 14.10 5.19
C HIS A 415 10.48 13.12 4.04
N SER A 416 11.04 11.95 4.36
CA SER A 416 11.16 10.86 3.39
C SER A 416 9.90 10.01 3.35
N ILE A 417 9.51 9.58 2.15
CA ILE A 417 8.55 8.51 1.92
C ILE A 417 9.29 7.34 1.26
N LEU A 418 9.31 6.21 1.96
CA LEU A 418 9.78 4.93 1.44
C LEU A 418 8.65 4.26 0.66
N ALA A 419 8.87 4.04 -0.63
CA ALA A 419 7.87 3.45 -1.51
C ALA A 419 8.51 2.54 -2.57
N ALA A 420 7.73 1.57 -3.04
CA ALA A 420 8.06 0.72 -4.18
C ALA A 420 6.91 0.75 -5.18
N ASN A 421 7.16 0.73 -6.50
CA ASN A 421 6.07 0.75 -7.49
C ASN A 421 5.08 -0.41 -7.32
N ASP A 422 5.57 -1.55 -6.82
CA ASP A 422 4.75 -2.72 -6.50
C ASP A 422 3.95 -2.60 -5.21
N GLY A 423 4.52 -1.92 -4.22
CA GLY A 423 3.97 -1.81 -2.87
C GLY A 423 3.33 -0.46 -2.57
N ALA A 424 3.39 0.54 -3.45
CA ALA A 424 3.10 1.93 -3.11
C ALA A 424 3.91 2.40 -1.87
N GLN A 425 3.33 3.19 -0.97
CA GLN A 425 3.96 3.69 0.26
C GLN A 425 4.15 2.56 1.28
N ILE A 426 5.40 2.31 1.67
CA ILE A 426 5.79 1.29 2.67
C ILE A 426 5.98 1.97 4.03
N GLY A 427 6.58 3.15 4.04
CA GLY A 427 6.81 3.91 5.26
C GLY A 427 7.11 5.38 5.01
N TYR A 428 7.13 6.17 6.07
CA TYR A 428 7.30 7.62 6.00
C TYR A 428 8.04 8.17 7.22
N GLN A 429 8.64 9.35 7.09
CA GLN A 429 9.28 10.07 8.18
C GLN A 429 8.38 11.19 8.67
N SER A 430 8.04 11.19 9.96
CA SER A 430 7.36 12.29 10.62
C SER A 430 7.93 12.53 12.02
N GLY A 431 7.62 13.70 12.58
CA GLY A 431 8.02 14.07 13.94
C GLY A 431 9.53 13.97 14.17
N ALA A 432 9.94 13.11 15.11
CA ALA A 432 11.34 12.95 15.53
C ALA A 432 12.13 11.93 14.70
N LEU A 433 11.52 11.22 13.74
CA LEU A 433 12.26 10.27 12.91
C LEU A 433 13.17 11.00 11.91
N GLN A 434 14.41 10.52 11.78
CA GLN A 434 15.45 11.07 10.91
C GLN A 434 16.28 9.94 10.29
N GLY A 435 17.15 10.29 9.34
CA GLY A 435 18.05 9.34 8.70
C GLY A 435 17.30 8.27 7.92
N VAL A 436 17.44 7.01 8.34
CA VAL A 436 16.93 5.81 7.67
C VAL A 436 15.69 5.19 8.34
N ASP A 437 15.23 5.77 9.44
CA ASP A 437 14.05 5.30 10.16
C ASP A 437 12.76 5.84 9.53
N HIS A 438 11.75 4.97 9.42
CA HIS A 438 10.42 5.28 8.86
C HIS A 438 9.33 4.61 9.68
N TYR A 439 8.23 5.31 9.96
CA TYR A 439 6.98 4.68 10.40
C TYR A 439 6.40 3.84 9.27
N LEU A 440 5.91 2.65 9.59
CA LEU A 440 5.31 1.74 8.62
C LEU A 440 3.86 2.10 8.32
N VAL A 441 3.49 2.03 7.04
CA VAL A 441 2.08 2.11 6.60
C VAL A 441 1.47 0.69 6.64
N ASP A 442 1.44 0.08 7.82
CA ASP A 442 0.95 -1.31 8.03
C ASP A 442 -0.53 -1.47 7.62
N ASP A 443 -1.25 -0.36 7.49
CA ASP A 443 -2.61 -0.31 6.98
C ASP A 443 -2.76 -0.56 5.48
N TYR A 444 -1.69 -0.37 4.70
CA TYR A 444 -1.67 -0.71 3.28
C TYR A 444 -0.73 -1.89 3.02
N ASN A 445 0.52 -1.82 3.54
CA ASN A 445 1.51 -2.88 3.47
C ASN A 445 1.90 -3.40 4.84
N TYR A 446 1.55 -4.64 5.14
CA TYR A 446 2.18 -5.30 6.28
C TYR A 446 3.59 -5.74 5.93
N VAL A 447 4.53 -5.28 6.75
CA VAL A 447 5.96 -5.58 6.58
C VAL A 447 6.41 -6.71 7.50
N GLU A 448 7.03 -7.73 6.93
CA GLU A 448 7.81 -8.75 7.65
C GLU A 448 9.31 -8.51 7.43
N ILE A 449 10.11 -8.81 8.46
CA ILE A 449 11.56 -8.98 8.33
C ILE A 449 11.86 -10.47 8.47
N VAL A 450 12.51 -11.05 7.46
CA VAL A 450 12.74 -12.50 7.38
C VAL A 450 14.19 -12.84 7.08
N ASP A 451 14.59 -14.05 7.44
CA ASP A 451 15.87 -14.63 7.07
C ASP A 451 15.92 -15.08 5.59
N ASP A 452 17.01 -15.71 5.18
CA ASP A 452 17.18 -16.23 3.82
C ASP A 452 16.20 -17.37 3.47
N HIS A 453 15.64 -18.03 4.48
CA HIS A 453 14.66 -19.10 4.34
C HIS A 453 13.21 -18.59 4.37
N GLY A 454 13.01 -17.27 4.47
CA GLY A 454 11.70 -16.67 4.54
C GLY A 454 11.01 -16.85 5.89
N GLN A 455 11.76 -17.15 6.96
CA GLN A 455 11.25 -17.25 8.32
C GLN A 455 11.39 -15.90 9.05
N PRO A 456 10.39 -15.49 9.85
CA PRO A 456 10.48 -14.26 10.64
C PRO A 456 11.72 -14.26 11.55
N VAL A 457 12.43 -13.14 11.60
CA VAL A 457 13.54 -12.95 12.54
C VAL A 457 13.06 -12.31 13.85
N ALA A 458 13.90 -12.36 14.88
CA ALA A 458 13.62 -11.67 16.14
C ALA A 458 13.54 -10.14 15.95
N GLU A 459 12.81 -9.45 16.82
CA GLU A 459 12.72 -7.99 16.81
C GLU A 459 14.11 -7.34 16.89
N GLY A 460 14.33 -6.29 16.09
CA GLY A 460 15.63 -5.63 15.95
C GLY A 460 16.68 -6.40 15.12
N ALA A 461 16.41 -7.65 14.73
CA ALA A 461 17.30 -8.40 13.85
C ALA A 461 17.15 -7.95 12.40
N ARG A 462 18.26 -7.99 11.68
CA ARG A 462 18.33 -7.66 10.25
C ARG A 462 17.79 -8.82 9.41
N GLY A 463 17.08 -8.48 8.34
CA GLY A 463 16.62 -9.47 7.35
C GLY A 463 16.11 -8.83 6.07
N HIS A 464 15.55 -9.67 5.18
CA HIS A 464 14.87 -9.24 3.98
C HIS A 464 13.50 -8.66 4.32
N ILE A 465 13.12 -7.60 3.61
CA ILE A 465 11.80 -6.99 3.72
C ILE A 465 10.82 -7.76 2.81
N LEU A 466 9.75 -8.28 3.41
CA LEU A 466 8.60 -8.79 2.65
C LEU A 466 7.39 -7.87 2.83
N LEU A 467 6.60 -7.73 1.76
CA LEU A 467 5.33 -6.99 1.78
C LEU A 467 4.14 -7.92 1.59
N THR A 468 3.10 -7.71 2.39
CA THR A 468 1.75 -8.23 2.13
C THR A 468 0.78 -7.06 2.02
N ASN A 469 0.10 -6.92 0.88
CA ASN A 469 -0.74 -5.77 0.58
C ASN A 469 -2.21 -6.08 0.88
N TRP A 470 -2.88 -5.22 1.66
CA TRP A 470 -4.24 -5.52 2.17
C TRP A 470 -5.37 -5.15 1.22
N GLN A 471 -5.12 -4.22 0.30
CA GLN A 471 -6.16 -3.50 -0.44
C GLN A 471 -6.00 -3.62 -1.97
N LYS A 472 -5.11 -4.50 -2.45
CA LYS A 472 -4.86 -4.74 -3.87
C LYS A 472 -5.23 -6.16 -4.26
N PHE A 473 -6.28 -6.33 -5.06
CA PHE A 473 -6.82 -7.64 -5.43
C PHE A 473 -6.68 -7.99 -6.91
N GLU A 474 -6.33 -7.04 -7.78
CA GLU A 474 -6.13 -7.32 -9.22
C GLU A 474 -4.87 -8.15 -9.47
N TYR A 475 -3.75 -7.79 -8.81
CA TYR A 475 -2.50 -8.54 -8.73
C TYR A 475 -1.97 -8.47 -7.29
N PRO A 476 -2.53 -9.29 -6.38
CA PRO A 476 -2.24 -9.22 -4.95
C PRO A 476 -0.81 -9.66 -4.66
N LEU A 477 -0.18 -8.96 -3.71
CA LEU A 477 1.16 -9.27 -3.21
C LEU A 477 1.04 -9.87 -1.81
N ILE A 478 1.45 -11.13 -1.68
CA ILE A 478 1.45 -11.86 -0.41
C ILE A 478 2.88 -12.33 -0.15
N ARG A 479 3.47 -11.87 0.95
CA ARG A 479 4.88 -12.14 1.32
C ARG A 479 5.86 -11.88 0.18
N TYR A 480 5.69 -10.77 -0.54
CA TYR A 480 6.54 -10.40 -1.67
C TYR A 480 7.90 -9.88 -1.22
N LYS A 481 8.97 -10.56 -1.62
CA LYS A 481 10.35 -10.16 -1.36
C LYS A 481 10.77 -9.02 -2.30
N ILE A 482 10.75 -7.79 -1.81
CA ILE A 482 11.04 -6.58 -2.63
C ILE A 482 12.53 -6.41 -2.97
N GLY A 483 13.39 -7.20 -2.33
CA GLY A 483 14.84 -7.17 -2.51
C GLY A 483 15.54 -6.08 -1.71
N ASP A 484 14.84 -5.46 -0.77
CA ASP A 484 15.42 -4.56 0.23
C ASP A 484 15.65 -5.28 1.56
N VAL A 485 16.53 -4.73 2.38
CA VAL A 485 16.90 -5.24 3.69
C VAL A 485 16.63 -4.15 4.72
N GLY A 486 16.12 -4.56 5.88
CA GLY A 486 15.90 -3.67 7.00
C GLY A 486 15.83 -4.41 8.32
N ARG A 487 15.46 -3.67 9.36
CA ARG A 487 15.02 -4.24 10.65
C ARG A 487 13.91 -3.38 11.23
N ILE A 488 13.02 -4.03 11.97
CA ILE A 488 12.01 -3.33 12.77
C ILE A 488 12.51 -3.39 14.20
N HIS A 489 12.90 -2.25 14.74
CA HIS A 489 13.71 -2.18 15.96
C HIS A 489 13.02 -1.51 17.14
N ARG A 490 11.89 -0.84 16.89
CA ARG A 490 11.10 -0.18 17.93
C ARG A 490 9.68 0.10 17.47
N GLN A 491 8.85 0.52 18.43
CA GLN A 491 7.53 1.07 18.19
C GLN A 491 7.40 2.42 18.89
N VAL A 492 6.73 3.38 18.25
CA VAL A 492 6.39 4.69 18.85
C VAL A 492 4.89 4.86 18.71
N ASN A 493 4.18 5.07 19.83
CA ASN A 493 2.71 5.11 19.86
C ASN A 493 2.03 3.87 19.24
N GLY A 494 2.71 2.73 19.27
CA GLY A 494 2.27 1.47 18.67
C GLY A 494 2.39 1.40 17.15
N GLU A 495 2.97 2.41 16.50
CA GLU A 495 3.42 2.33 15.11
C GLU A 495 4.81 1.70 15.05
N ARG A 496 4.99 0.74 14.15
CA ARG A 496 6.27 0.04 13.97
C ARG A 496 7.22 0.92 13.17
N VAL A 497 8.47 0.98 13.62
CA VAL A 497 9.54 1.74 12.96
C VAL A 497 10.46 0.79 12.21
N LEU A 498 10.54 0.97 10.89
CA LEU A 498 11.46 0.30 10.01
C LEU A 498 12.73 1.14 9.84
N GLU A 499 13.88 0.54 10.15
CA GLU A 499 15.17 1.02 9.69
C GLU A 499 15.46 0.41 8.32
N PHE A 500 15.52 1.25 7.29
CA PHE A 500 15.85 0.84 5.94
C PHE A 500 17.36 0.78 5.74
N LEU A 501 17.90 -0.42 5.50
CA LEU A 501 19.34 -0.66 5.37
C LEU A 501 19.81 -0.75 3.91
N GLY A 502 18.92 -0.45 2.97
CA GLY A 502 19.21 -0.47 1.55
C GLY A 502 18.80 -1.75 0.83
N ARG A 503 19.23 -1.80 -0.43
CA ARG A 503 19.03 -2.91 -1.35
C ARG A 503 19.81 -4.16 -0.88
N GLY A 504 19.13 -5.29 -0.79
CA GLY A 504 19.72 -6.59 -0.45
C GLY A 504 20.64 -7.15 -1.54
N ASP A 505 20.39 -6.82 -2.81
CA ASP A 505 21.34 -6.97 -3.92
C ASP A 505 22.49 -5.94 -3.89
N GLY A 506 22.47 -5.00 -2.94
CA GLY A 506 23.63 -4.21 -2.53
C GLY A 506 24.65 -5.01 -1.71
N LEU A 507 24.35 -6.28 -1.41
CA LEU A 507 25.33 -7.27 -0.94
C LEU A 507 26.20 -7.72 -2.11
N ILE A 508 27.48 -7.42 -2.01
CA ILE A 508 28.51 -7.95 -2.89
C ILE A 508 29.21 -9.08 -2.15
N VAL A 509 29.21 -10.27 -2.73
CA VAL A 509 30.07 -11.37 -2.27
C VAL A 509 31.35 -11.34 -3.11
N LEU A 510 32.44 -10.93 -2.48
CA LEU A 510 33.79 -10.87 -3.03
C LEU A 510 34.52 -12.21 -2.81
N ASN A 511 35.19 -12.68 -3.84
CA ASN A 511 35.92 -13.95 -3.92
C ASN A 511 35.11 -15.15 -3.41
N GLY A 512 33.78 -15.10 -3.59
CA GLY A 512 32.84 -16.14 -3.15
C GLY A 512 32.71 -16.33 -1.62
N ARG A 513 33.32 -15.46 -0.79
CA ARG A 513 33.42 -15.67 0.67
C ARG A 513 33.28 -14.41 1.52
N LYS A 514 33.65 -13.24 1.00
CA LYS A 514 33.66 -11.98 1.76
C LYS A 514 32.42 -11.17 1.41
N ALA A 515 31.49 -11.04 2.36
CA ALA A 515 30.34 -10.17 2.22
C ALA A 515 30.73 -8.69 2.41
N LEU A 516 30.33 -7.83 1.48
CA LEU A 516 30.43 -6.38 1.57
C LEU A 516 29.07 -5.80 1.19
N TYR A 517 28.47 -5.03 2.09
CA TYR A 517 27.25 -4.29 1.77
C TYR A 517 27.61 -2.89 1.31
N TYR A 518 26.89 -2.40 0.29
CA TYR A 518 26.94 -1.00 -0.13
C TYR A 518 26.92 -0.02 1.05
N GLN A 519 26.02 -0.26 2.02
CA GLN A 519 25.85 0.61 3.17
C GLN A 519 27.12 0.71 4.03
N GLN A 520 27.90 -0.37 4.17
CA GLN A 520 29.15 -0.34 4.92
C GLN A 520 30.18 0.61 4.28
N VAL A 521 30.21 0.67 2.95
CA VAL A 521 31.06 1.63 2.21
C VAL A 521 30.52 3.04 2.42
N ALA A 522 29.19 3.23 2.33
CA ALA A 522 28.56 4.52 2.52
C ALA A 522 28.80 5.10 3.92
N ASP A 523 28.68 4.29 4.97
CA ASP A 523 28.85 4.70 6.36
C ASP A 523 30.30 5.14 6.66
N VAL A 524 31.29 4.44 6.13
CA VAL A 524 32.72 4.81 6.33
C VAL A 524 33.06 6.15 5.66
N LEU A 525 32.35 6.46 4.57
CA LEU A 525 32.58 7.63 3.74
C LEU A 525 31.65 8.81 4.06
N SER A 526 30.71 8.68 4.99
CA SER A 526 29.65 9.66 5.22
C SER A 526 30.15 11.04 5.63
N GLU A 527 31.33 11.11 6.26
CA GLU A 527 31.97 12.35 6.76
C GLU A 527 32.95 12.99 5.76
N GLU A 528 33.18 12.37 4.60
CA GLU A 528 34.23 12.77 3.65
C GLU A 528 33.76 13.77 2.57
N GLY A 529 32.59 14.39 2.76
CA GLY A 529 32.01 15.32 1.78
C GLY A 529 31.62 14.66 0.45
N ILE A 530 31.32 13.36 0.49
CA ILE A 530 30.92 12.56 -0.67
C ILE A 530 29.41 12.68 -0.89
N GLY A 531 29.00 12.95 -2.13
CA GLY A 531 27.62 13.13 -2.53
C GLY A 531 26.91 11.82 -2.89
N GLN A 532 27.50 11.01 -3.78
CA GLN A 532 26.91 9.76 -4.26
C GLN A 532 27.98 8.69 -4.41
N ILE A 533 27.63 7.44 -4.15
CA ILE A 533 28.56 6.30 -4.20
C ILE A 533 27.96 5.22 -5.12
N GLN A 534 28.80 4.62 -5.95
CA GLN A 534 28.48 3.47 -6.80
C GLN A 534 29.59 2.43 -6.70
N LEU A 535 29.24 1.18 -6.46
CA LEU A 535 30.18 0.06 -6.42
C LEU A 535 30.07 -0.71 -7.72
N THR A 536 31.19 -0.87 -8.43
CA THR A 536 31.25 -1.68 -9.65
C THR A 536 32.13 -2.88 -9.38
N ILE A 537 31.60 -4.09 -9.56
CA ILE A 537 32.37 -5.34 -9.49
C ILE A 537 32.46 -5.98 -10.85
N SER A 538 33.65 -6.47 -11.21
CA SER A 538 33.93 -7.12 -12.50
C SER A 538 35.09 -8.11 -12.37
N HIS A 539 35.49 -8.73 -13.48
CA HIS A 539 36.67 -9.58 -13.58
C HIS A 539 37.71 -8.98 -14.53
N ARG A 540 38.98 -9.09 -14.15
CA ARG A 540 40.13 -8.89 -15.04
C ARG A 540 40.98 -10.16 -15.05
N GLY A 541 40.78 -11.01 -16.06
CA GLY A 541 41.36 -12.36 -16.08
C GLY A 541 40.78 -13.23 -14.95
N HIS A 542 41.64 -13.80 -14.12
CA HIS A 542 41.23 -14.61 -12.95
C HIS A 542 41.00 -13.80 -11.67
N GLN A 543 41.16 -12.47 -11.74
CA GLN A 543 41.09 -11.58 -10.59
C GLN A 543 39.73 -10.88 -10.53
N GLU A 544 39.09 -10.84 -9.36
CA GLU A 544 37.94 -9.95 -9.12
C GLU A 544 38.44 -8.52 -8.87
N THR A 545 37.74 -7.56 -9.45
CA THR A 545 38.02 -6.13 -9.28
C THR A 545 36.80 -5.46 -8.68
N LEU A 546 36.97 -4.69 -7.60
CA LEU A 546 35.94 -3.85 -7.00
C LEU A 546 36.36 -2.39 -7.09
N GLN A 547 35.59 -1.58 -7.82
CA GLN A 547 35.77 -0.14 -7.90
C GLN A 547 34.68 0.57 -7.11
N VAL A 548 35.06 1.38 -6.12
CA VAL A 548 34.15 2.30 -5.44
C VAL A 548 34.28 3.67 -6.11
N SER A 549 33.24 4.06 -6.84
CA SER A 549 33.17 5.35 -7.53
C SER A 549 32.39 6.34 -6.67
N VAL A 550 32.96 7.51 -6.43
CA VAL A 550 32.38 8.54 -5.54
C VAL A 550 32.24 9.88 -6.25
N GLU A 551 31.08 10.51 -6.14
CA GLU A 551 30.87 11.90 -6.55
C GLU A 551 31.24 12.83 -5.40
N ALA A 552 32.15 13.78 -5.64
CA ALA A 552 32.49 14.80 -4.65
C ALA A 552 32.42 16.20 -5.30
N ALA A 553 31.92 17.18 -4.54
CA ALA A 553 31.83 18.58 -4.99
C ALA A 553 33.20 19.30 -4.97
N HIS A 554 34.12 18.80 -4.13
CA HIS A 554 35.48 19.31 -3.97
C HIS A 554 36.49 18.21 -4.30
N PRO A 555 37.75 18.54 -4.62
CA PRO A 555 38.79 17.54 -4.79
C PRO A 555 38.96 16.72 -3.50
N VAL A 556 38.70 15.42 -3.57
CA VAL A 556 38.96 14.45 -2.49
C VAL A 556 40.05 13.51 -2.96
N ASP A 557 40.96 13.15 -2.06
CA ASP A 557 42.04 12.22 -2.36
C ASP A 557 41.51 10.78 -2.42
N ALA A 558 41.45 10.21 -3.63
CA ALA A 558 41.00 8.85 -3.85
C ALA A 558 41.82 7.82 -3.05
N GLN A 559 43.13 8.03 -2.90
CA GLN A 559 44.01 7.09 -2.20
C GLN A 559 43.77 7.12 -0.69
N ALA A 560 43.48 8.30 -0.12
CA ALA A 560 43.09 8.43 1.28
C ALA A 560 41.76 7.71 1.57
N LEU A 561 40.77 7.85 0.68
CA LEU A 561 39.48 7.15 0.81
C LEU A 561 39.65 5.63 0.72
N GLU A 562 40.51 5.16 -0.20
CA GLU A 562 40.80 3.74 -0.36
C GLU A 562 41.41 3.14 0.92
N GLN A 563 42.40 3.84 1.51
CA GLN A 563 43.00 3.43 2.78
C GLN A 563 42.01 3.44 3.93
N LYS A 564 41.15 4.46 4.01
CA LYS A 564 40.09 4.55 5.04
C LYS A 564 39.13 3.36 4.95
N LEU A 565 38.70 3.02 3.73
CA LEU A 565 37.82 1.88 3.46
C LEU A 565 38.50 0.54 3.81
N GLN A 566 39.76 0.34 3.44
CA GLN A 566 40.51 -0.87 3.81
C GLN A 566 40.74 -1.01 5.32
N ALA A 567 40.96 0.12 6.01
CA ALA A 567 41.12 0.13 7.46
C ALA A 567 39.82 -0.28 8.17
N ALA A 568 38.70 0.31 7.75
CA ALA A 568 37.38 0.10 8.37
C ALA A 568 36.71 -1.22 7.96
N LEU A 569 36.94 -1.70 6.74
CA LEU A 569 36.23 -2.85 6.16
C LEU A 569 37.21 -4.00 5.85
N PRO A 570 37.30 -5.03 6.71
CA PRO A 570 38.20 -6.17 6.52
C PRO A 570 38.01 -6.91 5.19
N SER A 571 36.81 -6.88 4.62
CA SER A 571 36.50 -7.48 3.32
C SER A 571 37.29 -6.85 2.16
N LEU A 572 37.70 -5.59 2.30
CA LEU A 572 38.44 -4.83 1.28
C LEU A 572 39.96 -4.94 1.39
N ARG A 573 40.47 -5.56 2.48
CA ARG A 573 41.91 -5.69 2.70
C ARG A 573 42.55 -6.65 1.67
N PRO A 574 43.75 -6.33 1.15
CA PRO A 574 44.54 -7.27 0.38
C PRO A 574 44.75 -8.54 1.21
N GLY A 575 44.56 -9.72 0.61
CA GLY A 575 44.67 -10.98 1.35
C GLY A 575 46.06 -11.19 1.96
N ASP A 576 46.11 -11.71 3.18
CA ASP A 576 47.32 -12.05 3.93
C ASP A 576 48.03 -13.26 3.29
N GLY A 577 48.67 -13.07 2.13
CA GLY A 577 49.80 -13.87 1.64
C GLY A 577 49.64 -15.38 1.34
N VAL A 578 48.49 -16.02 1.57
CA VAL A 578 48.40 -17.51 1.48
C VAL A 578 47.32 -18.04 0.51
N ALA A 579 46.54 -17.19 -0.17
CA ALA A 579 45.57 -17.64 -1.18
C ALA A 579 45.59 -16.79 -2.46
N ILE A 580 45.48 -17.47 -3.61
CA ILE A 580 45.46 -16.97 -5.00
C ILE A 580 44.13 -16.24 -5.33
N GLU A 581 43.65 -15.37 -4.44
CA GLU A 581 42.42 -14.61 -4.64
C GLU A 581 42.68 -13.14 -4.28
N LEU A 582 43.47 -12.48 -5.13
CA LEU A 582 43.73 -11.04 -5.03
C LEU A 582 42.43 -10.31 -5.42
N LEU A 583 41.82 -9.56 -4.51
CA LEU A 583 40.83 -8.55 -4.88
C LEU A 583 41.60 -7.30 -5.33
N ASP A 584 41.40 -6.83 -6.57
CA ASP A 584 41.86 -5.49 -6.97
C ASP A 584 40.80 -4.48 -6.52
N PHE A 585 41.03 -3.84 -5.39
CA PHE A 585 40.14 -2.82 -4.84
C PHE A 585 40.68 -1.43 -5.17
N ARG A 586 39.83 -0.55 -5.72
CA ARG A 586 40.20 0.85 -6.03
C ARG A 586 39.09 1.82 -5.71
N VAL A 587 39.47 3.04 -5.35
CA VAL A 587 38.54 4.17 -5.30
C VAL A 587 38.74 5.10 -6.50
N ARG A 588 37.63 5.53 -7.11
CA ARG A 588 37.62 6.52 -8.19
C ARG A 588 36.76 7.71 -7.79
N VAL A 589 37.35 8.90 -7.77
CA VAL A 589 36.60 10.14 -7.57
C VAL A 589 36.16 10.66 -8.94
N VAL A 590 34.87 10.97 -9.08
CA VAL A 590 34.29 11.56 -10.29
C VAL A 590 33.58 12.87 -9.97
N GLN A 591 33.43 13.72 -10.98
CA GLN A 591 32.63 14.94 -10.85
C GLN A 591 31.16 14.59 -10.59
N VAL A 592 30.46 15.48 -9.89
CA VAL A 592 29.02 15.34 -9.61
C VAL A 592 28.25 15.09 -10.90
N GLN A 593 27.27 14.18 -10.86
CA GLN A 593 26.47 13.69 -11.99
C GLN A 593 27.18 12.81 -13.04
N LYS A 594 28.42 12.36 -12.80
CA LYS A 594 29.13 11.46 -13.73
C LYS A 594 28.94 9.97 -13.44
N LEU A 595 28.32 9.59 -12.33
CA LEU A 595 27.98 8.18 -12.08
C LEU A 595 26.88 7.69 -13.00
N ALA A 596 26.90 6.39 -13.30
CA ALA A 596 25.89 5.77 -14.15
C ALA A 596 24.52 5.79 -13.47
N ARG A 597 23.50 6.18 -14.24
CA ARG A 597 22.12 6.35 -13.77
C ARG A 597 21.19 5.49 -14.61
N HIS A 598 20.13 5.01 -13.97
CA HIS A 598 19.06 4.33 -14.67
C HIS A 598 18.43 5.29 -15.70
N PRO A 599 18.32 4.89 -16.99
CA PRO A 599 17.95 5.81 -18.07
C PRO A 599 16.54 6.40 -17.92
N VAL A 600 15.64 5.67 -17.27
CA VAL A 600 14.25 6.12 -17.03
C VAL A 600 14.09 6.92 -15.74
N SER A 601 14.60 6.44 -14.60
CA SER A 601 14.32 7.03 -13.28
C SER A 601 15.36 8.07 -12.83
N GLY A 602 16.52 8.16 -13.50
CA GLY A 602 17.63 9.04 -13.11
C GLY A 602 18.38 8.60 -11.83
N LYS A 603 17.96 7.49 -11.20
CA LYS A 603 18.56 6.95 -9.98
C LYS A 603 19.92 6.33 -10.26
N ILE A 604 20.89 6.53 -9.37
CA ILE A 604 22.18 5.83 -9.44
C ILE A 604 21.95 4.35 -9.11
N ARG A 605 22.57 3.48 -9.89
CA ARG A 605 22.61 2.06 -9.56
C ARG A 605 23.72 1.83 -8.53
N LEU A 606 23.32 1.64 -7.27
CA LEU A 606 24.25 1.56 -6.12
C LEU A 606 25.33 0.48 -6.29
N VAL A 607 24.96 -0.65 -6.89
CA VAL A 607 25.87 -1.76 -7.22
C VAL A 607 25.69 -2.21 -8.67
N GLU A 608 26.79 -2.21 -9.42
CA GLU A 608 26.93 -2.76 -10.76
C GLU A 608 27.77 -4.05 -10.70
N ASP A 609 27.11 -5.20 -10.88
CA ASP A 609 27.80 -6.48 -11.02
C ASP A 609 27.95 -6.84 -12.49
N LEU A 610 29.16 -6.65 -13.01
CA LEU A 610 29.53 -6.91 -14.40
C LEU A 610 30.18 -8.29 -14.59
N ARG A 611 30.33 -9.10 -13.53
CA ARG A 611 30.95 -10.44 -13.61
C ARG A 611 30.16 -11.38 -14.53
N PHE A 612 28.88 -11.11 -14.73
CA PHE A 612 27.94 -11.93 -15.50
C PHE A 612 27.46 -11.26 -16.80
N SER A 613 28.04 -10.12 -17.20
CA SER A 613 27.67 -9.45 -18.46
C SER A 613 28.26 -10.18 -19.67
N PRO A 614 27.52 -10.34 -20.80
CA PRO A 614 28.01 -11.04 -21.99
C PRO A 614 29.17 -10.36 -22.73
N SER A 615 29.51 -9.13 -22.36
CA SER A 615 30.55 -8.31 -22.98
C SER A 615 31.78 -8.26 -22.07
N GLY A 616 32.59 -9.33 -22.12
CA GLY A 616 33.85 -9.48 -21.39
C GLY A 616 35.03 -8.67 -21.96
N GLU A 617 34.82 -7.45 -22.42
CA GLU A 617 35.91 -6.55 -22.81
C GLU A 617 35.66 -5.14 -22.26
N VAL A 618 36.42 -4.79 -21.23
CA VAL A 618 36.55 -3.43 -20.72
C VAL A 618 37.58 -2.72 -21.61
N ALA A 619 37.18 -1.61 -22.25
CA ALA A 619 38.11 -0.64 -22.83
C ALA A 619 38.59 0.35 -21.76
#